data_AF-A0A427B6W1-F1
#
_entry.id   AF-A0A427B6W1-F1
#
_cell.length_a   1.000
_cell.length_b   1.000
_cell.length_c   1.000
_cell.angle_alpha   90.00
_cell.angle_beta   90.00
_cell.angle_gamma   90.00
#
_symmetry.space_group_name_H-M   'P 1'
#
loop_
_entity.id
_entity.type
_entity.pdbx_description
1 polymer ?
#
loop_
_entity_poly.entity_id
_entity_poly.type
_entity_poly.pdbx_seq_one_letter_code
_entity_poly.pdbx_strand_id
1 'polypeptide(L)'
;MHHLHKIQVGSALSDPYLSFAAALNGLAGPLHGLANQVSKLYEVVPPILTELGKVKNPWPNVDAHSGVLLKHFGLSEARYFTVLFGVSRSIGIGSQLIWDRALGLPLERPKSVTMDWLRTYCTKAE
;
A
#
# COMPACT_ATOMS: atom_id res chain seq x y z
N MET A 1 3.00 34.36 -11.05
CA MET A 1 3.76 33.76 -9.93
C MET A 1 2.88 32.73 -9.21
N HIS A 2 2.25 31.81 -9.94
CA HIS A 2 2.54 30.37 -9.87
C HIS A 2 3.85 30.02 -9.16
N HIS A 3 3.78 29.21 -8.09
CA HIS A 3 4.73 28.17 -7.68
C HIS A 3 4.64 27.85 -6.17
N LEU A 4 3.45 27.46 -5.67
CA LEU A 4 3.32 26.93 -4.30
C LEU A 4 2.08 26.03 -4.16
N HIS A 5 1.87 25.09 -5.10
CA HIS A 5 1.14 23.87 -4.75
C HIS A 5 2.06 23.03 -3.88
N LYS A 6 1.91 23.26 -2.58
CA LYS A 6 2.52 22.49 -1.51
C LYS A 6 2.31 21.00 -1.79
N ILE A 7 3.39 20.24 -1.71
CA ILE A 7 3.43 18.78 -1.81
C ILE A 7 2.43 18.22 -0.78
N GLN A 8 1.22 17.89 -1.24
CA GLN A 8 0.11 17.40 -0.42
C GLN A 8 0.36 15.97 0.11
N VAL A 9 1.45 15.35 -0.34
CA VAL A 9 1.93 14.03 0.08
C VAL A 9 2.58 14.05 1.48
N GLY A 10 2.75 15.22 2.11
CA GLY A 10 3.23 15.34 3.50
C GLY A 10 2.15 15.33 4.58
N SER A 11 0.90 14.98 4.23
CA SER A 11 -0.22 14.94 5.19
C SER A 11 -0.07 13.76 6.16
N ALA A 12 -0.45 13.93 7.42
CA ALA A 12 -0.47 12.83 8.41
C ALA A 12 -1.44 11.69 8.04
N LEU A 13 -2.28 11.90 7.01
CA LEU A 13 -3.25 10.93 6.51
C LEU A 13 -2.72 10.07 5.35
N SER A 14 -1.61 10.46 4.72
CA SER A 14 -0.98 9.67 3.66
C SER A 14 -0.02 8.64 4.23
N ASP A 15 0.06 7.50 3.55
CA ASP A 15 1.03 6.45 3.84
C ASP A 15 2.47 7.03 3.83
N PRO A 16 3.27 6.88 4.90
CA PRO A 16 4.65 7.36 4.95
C PRO A 16 5.53 6.88 3.78
N TYR A 17 5.30 5.66 3.30
CA TYR A 17 6.03 5.10 2.16
C TYR A 17 5.62 5.79 0.85
N LEU A 18 4.37 6.23 0.75
CA LEU A 18 3.89 7.03 -0.35
C LEU A 18 4.57 8.40 -0.38
N SER A 19 4.67 9.07 0.77
CA SER A 19 5.37 10.34 0.92
C SER A 19 6.83 10.26 0.48
N PHE A 20 7.51 9.18 0.87
CA PHE A 20 8.89 8.91 0.46
C PHE A 20 9.01 8.65 -1.05
N ALA A 21 8.15 7.80 -1.61
CA ALA A 21 8.14 7.52 -3.04
C ALA A 21 7.84 8.77 -3.89
N ALA A 22 6.93 9.65 -3.43
CA ALA A 22 6.65 10.92 -4.09
C ALA A 22 7.84 11.88 -4.03
N ALA A 23 8.57 11.94 -2.90
CA ALA A 23 9.78 12.75 -2.79
C ALA A 23 10.86 12.31 -3.79
N LEU A 24 11.07 10.99 -3.93
CA LEU A 24 12.00 10.43 -4.92
C LEU A 24 11.57 10.72 -6.36
N ASN A 25 10.26 10.63 -6.66
CA ASN A 25 9.73 11.03 -7.97
C ASN A 25 9.93 12.53 -8.25
N GLY A 26 9.84 13.39 -7.23
CA GLY A 26 10.12 14.82 -7.35
C GLY A 26 11.59 15.13 -7.65
N LEU A 27 12.51 14.37 -7.05
CA LEU A 27 13.96 14.50 -7.29
C LEU A 27 14.40 13.94 -8.65
N ALA A 28 13.74 12.89 -9.14
CA ALA A 28 13.96 12.29 -10.45
C ALA A 28 13.63 13.23 -11.64
N GLY A 29 12.89 14.31 -11.38
CA GLY A 29 12.69 15.42 -12.31
C GLY A 29 11.32 15.44 -13.02
N PRO A 30 10.83 16.62 -13.44
CA PRO A 30 9.46 16.85 -13.92
C PRO A 30 9.18 16.35 -15.35
N LEU A 31 10.15 15.77 -16.06
CA LEU A 31 10.02 15.31 -17.46
C LEU A 31 9.32 13.95 -17.60
N HIS A 32 9.08 13.24 -16.49
CA HIS A 32 8.29 12.01 -16.49
C HIS A 32 6.80 12.34 -16.44
N GLY A 33 6.13 12.43 -17.60
CA GLY A 33 4.69 12.73 -17.69
C GLY A 33 3.80 11.86 -16.77
N LEU A 34 4.26 10.66 -16.41
CA LEU A 34 3.61 9.77 -15.45
C LEU A 34 3.65 10.27 -14.00
N ALA A 35 4.74 10.91 -13.55
CA ALA A 35 4.85 11.44 -12.18
C ALA A 35 3.91 12.63 -11.96
N ASN A 36 3.80 13.51 -12.96
CA ASN A 36 2.83 14.60 -12.95
C ASN A 36 1.38 14.09 -12.97
N GLN A 37 1.12 12.99 -13.68
CA GLN A 37 -0.20 12.37 -13.71
C GLN A 37 -0.59 11.80 -12.33
N VAL A 38 0.33 11.10 -11.66
CA VAL A 38 0.08 10.60 -10.30
C VAL A 38 -0.10 11.75 -9.31
N SER A 39 0.69 12.83 -9.41
CA SER A 39 0.51 14.02 -8.57
C SER A 39 -0.88 14.66 -8.76
N LYS A 40 -1.36 14.78 -10.00
CA LYS A 40 -2.71 15.29 -10.28
C LYS A 40 -3.80 14.38 -9.73
N LEU A 41 -3.62 13.06 -9.84
CA LEU A 41 -4.55 12.09 -9.24
C LEU A 41 -4.63 12.25 -7.72
N TYR A 42 -3.49 12.51 -7.07
CA TYR A 42 -3.44 12.75 -5.62
C TYR A 42 -4.24 13.99 -5.18
N GLU A 43 -4.30 15.02 -6.02
CA GLU A 43 -5.07 16.24 -5.73
C GLU A 43 -6.57 16.07 -6.04
N VAL A 44 -6.91 15.40 -7.14
CA VAL A 44 -8.27 15.34 -7.68
C VAL A 44 -9.10 14.19 -7.10
N VAL A 45 -8.49 13.03 -6.84
CA VAL A 45 -9.24 11.81 -6.48
C VAL A 45 -9.77 11.82 -5.04
N PRO A 46 -9.00 12.21 -3.99
CA PRO A 46 -9.50 12.13 -2.62
C PRO A 46 -10.76 12.96 -2.33
N PRO A 47 -10.90 14.21 -2.83
CA PRO A 47 -12.13 14.99 -2.67
C PRO A 47 -13.35 14.30 -3.30
N ILE A 48 -13.22 13.77 -4.52
CA ILE A 48 -14.30 13.06 -5.22
C ILE A 48 -14.71 11.80 -4.46
N LEU A 49 -13.74 11.02 -3.96
CA LEU A 49 -14.02 9.82 -3.18
C LEU A 49 -14.72 10.14 -1.85
N THR A 50 -14.41 11.29 -1.26
CA THR A 50 -15.06 11.77 -0.03
C THR A 50 -16.51 12.18 -0.30
N GLU A 51 -16.76 12.89 -1.40
CA GLU A 51 -18.10 13.32 -1.81
C GLU A 51 -19.03 12.14 -2.13
N LEU A 52 -18.50 11.08 -2.74
CA LEU A 52 -19.26 9.87 -3.06
C LEU A 52 -19.69 9.07 -1.81
N GLY A 53 -19.03 9.24 -0.67
CA GLY A 53 -19.39 8.59 0.60
C GLY A 53 -19.28 7.05 0.65
N LYS A 54 -18.80 6.41 -0.42
CA LYS A 54 -18.67 4.93 -0.51
C LYS A 54 -17.37 4.40 0.07
N VAL A 55 -16.36 5.25 0.21
CA VAL A 55 -15.00 4.85 0.60
C VAL A 55 -14.69 5.37 1.99
N LYS A 56 -14.24 4.47 2.88
CA LYS A 56 -13.90 4.81 4.27
C LYS A 56 -12.64 5.67 4.39
N ASN A 57 -11.61 5.38 3.59
CA ASN A 57 -10.37 6.15 3.54
C ASN A 57 -10.04 6.51 2.08
N PRO A 58 -10.12 7.79 1.69
CA PRO A 58 -9.94 8.22 0.30
C PRO A 58 -8.46 8.42 -0.09
N TRP A 59 -7.50 8.17 0.80
CA TRP A 59 -6.09 8.41 0.55
C TRP A 59 -5.38 7.20 -0.11
N PRO A 60 -4.49 7.44 -1.09
CA PRO A 60 -3.73 6.39 -1.76
C PRO A 60 -2.61 5.81 -0.88
N ASN A 61 -2.09 4.64 -1.27
CA ASN A 61 -1.01 3.92 -0.59
C ASN A 61 0.28 3.91 -1.44
N VAL A 62 1.36 3.31 -0.91
CA VAL A 62 2.67 3.18 -1.58
C VAL A 62 2.62 2.66 -3.03
N ASP A 63 1.69 1.76 -3.34
CA ASP A 63 1.58 1.12 -4.65
C ASP A 63 1.14 2.11 -5.75
N ALA A 64 0.50 3.22 -5.38
CA ALA A 64 0.08 4.26 -6.32
C ALA A 64 1.26 5.03 -6.94
N HIS A 65 2.43 5.05 -6.28
CA HIS A 65 3.62 5.79 -6.77
C HIS A 65 4.81 4.89 -7.14
N SER A 66 4.96 3.72 -6.51
CA SER A 66 6.16 2.87 -6.66
C SER A 66 6.41 2.45 -8.11
N GLY A 67 5.37 2.13 -8.88
CA GLY A 67 5.50 1.69 -10.27
C GLY A 67 6.01 2.76 -11.23
N VAL A 68 5.66 4.03 -11.00
CA VAL A 68 6.13 5.15 -11.83
C VAL A 68 7.62 5.42 -11.60
N LEU A 69 8.06 5.27 -10.35
CA LEU A 69 9.46 5.40 -9.97
C LEU A 69 10.31 4.30 -10.60
N LEU A 70 9.88 3.04 -10.50
CA LEU A 70 10.58 1.90 -11.09
C LEU A 70 10.70 2.03 -12.61
N LYS A 71 9.61 2.45 -13.27
CA LYS A 71 9.59 2.69 -14.72
C LYS A 71 10.54 3.81 -15.13
N HIS A 72 10.72 4.83 -14.30
CA HIS A 72 11.67 5.92 -14.57
C HIS A 72 13.12 5.44 -14.61
N PHE A 73 13.51 4.59 -13.66
CA PHE A 73 14.87 4.04 -13.61
C PHE A 73 15.12 2.86 -14.56
N GLY A 74 14.25 2.68 -15.57
CA GLY A 74 14.44 1.69 -16.64
C GLY A 74 13.78 0.33 -16.38
N LEU A 75 13.09 0.15 -15.26
CA LEU A 75 12.36 -1.09 -14.94
C LEU A 75 10.93 -1.03 -15.51
N SER A 76 10.81 -1.38 -16.79
CA SER A 76 9.57 -1.19 -17.56
C SER A 76 8.59 -2.36 -17.45
N GLU A 77 9.06 -3.51 -16.98
CA GLU A 77 8.36 -4.78 -16.92
C GLU A 77 7.51 -4.86 -15.64
N ALA A 78 6.27 -4.35 -15.68
CA ALA A 78 5.37 -4.36 -14.53
C ALA A 78 5.15 -5.76 -13.92
N ARG A 79 5.23 -6.83 -14.73
CA ARG A 79 5.15 -8.22 -14.26
C ARG A 79 6.29 -8.61 -13.30
N TYR A 80 7.41 -7.90 -13.33
CA TYR A 80 8.56 -8.15 -12.45
C TYR A 80 8.46 -7.40 -11.10
N PHE A 81 7.53 -6.45 -10.96
CA PHE A 81 7.41 -5.65 -9.73
C PHE A 81 7.08 -6.50 -8.50
N THR A 82 6.34 -7.60 -8.68
CA THR A 82 6.03 -8.54 -7.60
C THR A 82 7.26 -9.27 -7.09
N VAL A 83 8.27 -9.49 -7.94
CA VAL A 83 9.56 -10.08 -7.53
C VAL A 83 10.30 -9.11 -6.60
N LEU A 84 10.36 -7.83 -6.97
CA LEU A 84 10.96 -6.78 -6.12
C LEU A 84 10.22 -6.65 -4.78
N PHE A 85 8.89 -6.73 -4.81
CA PHE A 85 8.08 -6.75 -3.59
C PHE A 85 8.42 -7.95 -2.70
N GLY A 86 8.55 -9.16 -3.27
CA GLY A 86 8.94 -10.37 -2.53
C GLY A 86 10.30 -10.25 -1.85
N VAL A 87 11.31 -9.71 -2.54
CA VAL A 87 12.66 -9.47 -1.99
C VAL A 87 12.63 -8.44 -0.86
N SER A 88 11.84 -7.38 -0.98
CA SER A 88 11.69 -6.40 0.11
C SER A 88 11.00 -7.02 1.34
N ARG A 89 9.94 -7.81 1.12
CA ARG A 89 9.18 -8.45 2.21
C ARG A 89 9.95 -9.53 2.96
N SER A 90 10.92 -10.20 2.31
CA SER A 90 11.70 -11.27 2.96
C SER A 90 12.50 -10.76 4.16
N ILE A 91 12.92 -9.49 4.17
CA ILE A 91 13.66 -8.90 5.29
C ILE A 91 12.80 -8.85 6.56
N GLY A 92 11.55 -8.39 6.43
CA GLY A 92 10.63 -8.32 7.58
C GLY A 92 10.18 -9.71 8.04
N ILE A 93 9.83 -10.59 7.10
CA ILE A 93 9.41 -11.97 7.44
C ILE A 93 10.56 -12.74 8.08
N GLY A 94 11.77 -12.66 7.51
CA GLY A 94 12.96 -13.30 8.08
C GLY A 94 13.29 -12.80 9.48
N SER A 95 13.16 -11.49 9.73
CA SER A 95 13.37 -10.92 11.06
C SER A 95 12.36 -11.45 12.09
N GLN A 96 11.07 -11.51 11.72
CA GLN A 96 10.03 -12.05 12.60
C GLN A 96 10.23 -13.55 12.85
N LEU A 97 10.61 -14.33 11.83
CA LEU A 97 10.87 -15.76 11.98
C LEU A 97 11.99 -16.07 12.97
N ILE A 98 13.04 -15.24 13.02
CA ILE A 98 14.12 -15.37 14.02
C ILE A 98 13.53 -15.20 15.44
N TRP A 99 12.71 -14.17 15.64
CA TRP A 99 12.04 -13.93 16.92
C TRP A 99 11.05 -15.03 17.30
N ASP A 100 10.30 -15.56 16.34
CA ASP A 100 9.36 -16.64 16.60
C ASP A 100 10.07 -17.91 17.12
N ARG A 101 11.32 -18.15 16.67
CA ARG A 101 12.15 -19.25 17.19
C ARG A 101 12.79 -18.89 18.53
N ALA A 102 13.26 -17.65 18.69
CA ALA A 102 13.83 -17.17 19.95
C ALA A 102 12.81 -17.22 21.11
N LEU A 103 11.55 -16.89 20.84
CA LEU A 103 10.45 -16.92 21.80
C LEU A 103 9.77 -18.29 21.92
N GLY A 104 10.16 -19.27 21.10
CA GLY A 104 9.58 -20.62 21.12
C GLY A 104 8.07 -20.64 20.81
N LEU A 105 7.59 -19.78 19.91
CA LEU A 105 6.16 -19.69 19.61
C LEU A 105 5.63 -21.05 19.10
N PRO A 106 4.48 -21.52 19.61
CA PRO A 106 3.91 -22.82 19.26
C PRO A 106 3.35 -22.81 17.83
N LEU A 107 3.02 -24.00 17.33
CA LEU A 107 2.37 -24.17 16.02
C LEU A 107 1.02 -23.43 15.99
N GLU A 108 0.86 -22.53 15.02
CA GLU A 108 -0.44 -21.91 14.74
C GLU A 108 -1.40 -22.96 14.17
N ARG A 109 -2.45 -23.29 14.92
CA ARG A 109 -3.45 -24.31 14.53
C ARG A 109 -4.88 -23.77 14.68
N PRO A 110 -5.35 -22.93 13.74
CA PRO A 110 -6.72 -22.46 13.76
C PRO A 110 -7.70 -23.59 13.47
N LYS A 111 -8.86 -23.59 14.14
CA LYS A 111 -9.92 -24.58 13.91
C LYS A 111 -10.80 -24.14 12.75
N SER A 112 -10.86 -24.94 11.68
CA SER A 112 -11.81 -24.74 10.58
C SER A 112 -13.17 -25.36 10.92
N VAL A 113 -14.24 -24.70 10.50
CA VAL A 113 -15.62 -25.19 10.68
C VAL A 113 -16.40 -25.07 9.37
N THR A 114 -17.39 -25.94 9.17
CA THR A 114 -18.26 -25.91 7.99
C THR A 114 -19.49 -25.03 8.24
N MET A 115 -20.17 -24.65 7.15
CA MET A 115 -21.43 -23.91 7.25
C MET A 115 -22.51 -24.71 8.00
N ASP A 116 -22.55 -26.03 7.84
CA ASP A 116 -23.50 -26.89 8.57
C ASP A 116 -23.21 -26.90 10.07
N TRP A 117 -21.93 -26.96 10.45
CA TRP A 117 -21.52 -26.86 11.85
C TRP A 117 -21.93 -25.51 12.44
N LEU A 118 -21.74 -24.40 11.71
CA LEU A 118 -22.15 -23.06 12.13
C LEU A 118 -23.67 -22.97 12.31
N ARG A 119 -24.45 -23.52 11.37
CA ARG A 119 -25.92 -23.54 11.46
C ARG A 119 -26.38 -24.30 12.71
N THR A 120 -25.85 -25.50 12.93
CA THR A 120 -26.18 -26.30 14.12
C THR A 120 -25.74 -25.62 15.42
N TYR A 121 -24.61 -24.90 15.40
CA TYR A 121 -24.12 -24.15 16.56
C TYR A 121 -25.04 -22.98 16.93
N CYS A 122 -25.48 -22.18 15.94
CA CYS A 122 -26.38 -21.05 16.19
C CYS A 122 -27.78 -21.49 16.60
N THR A 123 -28.34 -22.56 16.02
CA THR A 123 -29.68 -23.06 16.38
C THR A 123 -29.74 -23.83 17.70
N LYS A 124 -28.59 -24.22 18.26
CA LYS A 124 -28.50 -24.83 19.60
C LYS A 124 -28.46 -23.80 20.75
N ALA A 125 -28.29 -22.52 20.43
CA ALA A 125 -28.20 -21.44 21.40
C ALA A 125 -29.56 -20.77 21.69
N GLU A 126 -30.64 -21.25 21.06
CA GLU A 126 -32.04 -21.00 21.41
C GLU A 126 -32.59 -22.15 22.26
#